data_AF-A0A375A9M6-F1
#
_entry.id   AF-A0A375A9M6-F1
#
_cell.length_a   1.000
_cell.length_b   1.000
_cell.length_c   1.000
_cell.angle_alpha   90.00
_cell.angle_beta   90.00
_cell.angle_gamma   90.00
#
_symmetry.space_group_name_H-M   'P 1'
#
loop_
_entity.id
_entity.type
_entity.pdbx_description
1 polymer ?
#
loop_
_entity_poly.entity_id
_entity_poly.type
_entity_poly.pdbx_seq_one_letter_code
_entity_poly.pdbx_strand_id
1 'polypeptide(L)'
;MTGKKSWIGKKVSISNATVLEAQEAYDTMKYLGAQRDHKTYAIIFQTADTKYCGGAVLLSYYAGQDEDILKFKKGQKVNITGVVYDIGDRTFGTHNNGNMAEKVIKMDHGVVR
;
A
#
# COMPACT_ATOMS: atom_id res chain seq x y z
N MET A 1 -22.31 -4.37 4.24
CA MET A 1 -21.45 -3.91 3.12
C MET A 1 -21.51 -2.38 2.86
N THR A 2 -22.18 -1.58 3.71
CA THR A 2 -22.30 -0.11 3.54
C THR A 2 -21.02 0.66 3.82
N GLY A 3 -20.20 0.20 4.77
CA GLY A 3 -18.97 0.91 5.19
C GLY A 3 -17.88 0.97 4.12
N LYS A 4 -17.74 -0.04 3.26
CA LYS A 4 -16.68 -0.05 2.21
C LYS A 4 -16.83 1.13 1.25
N LYS A 5 -18.04 1.32 0.70
CA LYS A 5 -18.32 2.36 -0.31
C LYS A 5 -18.17 3.78 0.23
N SER A 6 -18.37 4.00 1.53
CA SER A 6 -18.21 5.35 2.13
C SER A 6 -16.75 5.78 2.25
N TRP A 7 -15.80 4.84 2.22
CA TRP A 7 -14.38 5.14 2.33
C TRP A 7 -13.69 5.33 0.98
N ILE A 8 -14.21 4.72 -0.09
CA ILE A 8 -13.62 4.86 -1.44
C ILE A 8 -13.55 6.35 -1.82
N GLY A 9 -12.39 6.79 -2.33
CA GLY A 9 -12.10 8.17 -2.69
C GLY A 9 -11.77 9.09 -1.50
N LYS A 10 -11.81 8.60 -0.25
CA LYS A 10 -11.39 9.37 0.91
C LYS A 10 -9.89 9.30 1.10
N LYS A 11 -9.29 10.45 1.41
CA LYS A 11 -7.91 10.52 1.89
C LYS A 11 -7.85 10.05 3.35
N VAL A 12 -6.99 9.08 3.63
CA VAL A 12 -6.78 8.51 4.95
C VAL A 12 -5.31 8.59 5.33
N SER A 13 -5.05 8.68 6.64
CA SER A 13 -3.71 8.60 7.21
C SER A 13 -3.68 7.46 8.23
N ILE A 14 -2.73 6.55 8.07
CA ILE A 14 -2.50 5.40 8.92
C ILE A 14 -1.19 5.64 9.65
N SER A 15 -1.27 5.79 10.96
CA SER A 15 -0.10 5.99 11.82
C SER A 15 0.47 4.65 12.30
N ASN A 16 1.79 4.60 12.50
CA ASN A 16 2.50 3.43 13.04
C ASN A 16 2.27 2.13 12.24
N ALA A 17 2.08 2.24 10.93
CA ALA A 17 2.00 1.10 10.04
C ALA A 17 3.35 0.37 9.99
N THR A 18 3.33 -0.95 10.09
CA THR A 18 4.53 -1.78 9.98
C THR A 18 4.76 -2.11 8.52
N VAL A 19 5.92 -1.72 7.98
CA VAL A 19 6.33 -2.13 6.63
C VAL A 19 6.57 -3.63 6.63
N LEU A 20 5.89 -4.33 5.74
CA LEU A 20 6.11 -5.75 5.49
C LEU A 20 7.07 -5.93 4.30
N GLU A 21 6.88 -5.13 3.26
CA GLU A 21 7.64 -5.19 2.02
C GLU A 21 7.49 -3.87 1.25
N ALA A 22 8.54 -3.49 0.54
CA ALA A 22 8.54 -2.38 -0.42
C ALA A 22 9.02 -2.95 -1.75
N GLN A 23 8.24 -2.76 -2.82
CA GLN A 23 8.51 -3.40 -4.11
C GLN A 23 8.04 -2.53 -5.26
N GLU A 24 8.59 -2.78 -6.45
CA GLU A 24 8.03 -2.28 -7.69
C GLU A 24 6.61 -2.85 -7.87
N ALA A 25 5.67 -1.99 -8.22
CA ALA A 25 4.29 -2.34 -8.45
C ALA A 25 4.18 -3.08 -9.79
N TYR A 26 4.24 -4.41 -9.75
CA TYR A 26 3.98 -5.28 -10.92
C TYR A 26 2.49 -5.36 -11.27
N ASP A 27 2.15 -6.05 -12.38
CA ASP A 27 0.81 -6.18 -13.00
C ASP A 27 -0.41 -6.19 -12.06
N THR A 28 -0.29 -6.77 -10.86
CA THR A 28 -1.34 -6.84 -9.84
C THR A 28 -1.77 -5.50 -9.24
N MET A 29 -0.93 -4.46 -9.32
CA MET A 29 -1.30 -3.08 -8.94
C MET A 29 -1.52 -2.15 -10.16
N LYS A 30 -1.42 -2.66 -11.40
CA LYS A 30 -1.74 -1.86 -12.59
C LYS A 30 -3.19 -1.38 -12.61
N TYR A 31 -4.11 -2.11 -11.96
CA TYR A 31 -5.49 -1.69 -11.75
C TYR A 31 -5.67 -0.49 -10.81
N LEU A 32 -4.62 -0.10 -10.06
CA LEU A 32 -4.61 1.07 -9.17
C LEU A 32 -4.09 2.34 -9.88
N GLY A 33 -3.90 2.29 -11.20
CA GLY A 33 -3.45 3.45 -11.99
C GLY A 33 -1.94 3.55 -12.18
N ALA A 34 -1.19 2.45 -12.02
CA ALA A 34 0.24 2.44 -12.33
C ALA A 34 0.48 2.84 -13.80
N GLN A 35 1.24 3.91 -14.02
CA GLN A 35 1.60 4.35 -15.38
C GLN A 35 2.57 3.35 -16.00
N ARG A 36 2.33 2.96 -17.26
CA ARG A 36 3.21 2.02 -17.99
C ARG A 36 4.60 2.58 -18.25
N ASP A 37 4.74 3.90 -18.25
CA ASP A 37 5.93 4.61 -18.72
C ASP A 37 6.95 4.90 -17.61
N HIS A 38 6.59 4.65 -16.35
CA HIS A 38 7.43 4.91 -15.18
C HIS A 38 7.33 3.77 -14.16
N LYS A 39 8.44 3.47 -13.48
CA LYS A 39 8.42 2.53 -12.35
C LYS A 39 7.56 3.12 -11.25
N THR A 40 6.46 2.45 -10.93
CA THR A 40 5.65 2.75 -9.75
C THR A 40 6.00 1.79 -8.62
N TYR A 41 5.94 2.27 -7.39
CA TYR A 41 6.29 1.47 -6.22
C TYR A 41 5.11 1.32 -5.28
N ALA A 42 5.09 0.21 -4.55
CA ALA A 42 4.11 -0.03 -3.53
C ALA A 42 4.75 -0.45 -2.21
N ILE A 43 4.14 0.01 -1.11
CA ILE A 43 4.45 -0.49 0.22
C ILE A 43 3.32 -1.39 0.69
N ILE A 44 3.68 -2.62 1.04
CA ILE A 44 2.82 -3.54 1.78
C ILE A 44 3.03 -3.26 3.26
N PHE A 45 1.95 -3.03 3.98
CA PHE A 45 2.00 -2.72 5.39
C PHE A 45 0.95 -3.47 6.20
N GLN A 46 1.20 -3.55 7.51
CA GLN A 46 0.27 -4.04 8.52
C GLN A 46 -0.08 -2.89 9.47
N THR A 47 -1.35 -2.72 9.79
CA THR A 47 -1.78 -1.67 10.73
C THR A 47 -1.41 -2.06 12.17
N ALA A 48 -1.24 -1.06 13.04
CA ALA A 48 -0.83 -1.32 14.43
C ALA A 48 -1.97 -1.92 15.28
N ASP A 49 -3.21 -1.64 14.91
CA ASP A 49 -4.43 -1.99 15.63
C ASP A 49 -4.82 -3.46 15.48
N THR A 50 -4.46 -4.12 14.37
CA THR A 50 -4.78 -5.53 14.16
C THR A 50 -3.70 -6.24 13.36
N LYS A 51 -3.36 -7.47 13.76
CA LYS A 51 -2.58 -8.36 12.87
C LYS A 51 -3.37 -8.80 11.63
N TYR A 52 -4.68 -8.53 11.62
CA TYR A 52 -5.68 -8.99 10.67
C TYR A 52 -5.94 -8.02 9.50
N CYS A 53 -5.64 -6.73 9.70
CA CYS A 53 -5.77 -5.69 8.69
C CYS A 53 -4.39 -5.20 8.23
N GLY A 54 -4.28 -5.03 6.93
CA GLY A 54 -3.09 -4.49 6.29
C GLY A 54 -3.49 -3.73 5.05
N GLY A 55 -2.50 -3.35 4.27
CA GLY A 55 -2.74 -2.56 3.09
C GLY A 55 -1.62 -2.62 2.09
N ALA A 56 -1.96 -2.15 0.91
CA ALA A 56 -1.04 -1.82 -0.14
C ALA A 56 -1.25 -0.35 -0.47
N VAL A 57 -0.18 0.43 -0.50
CA VAL A 57 -0.22 1.81 -0.96
C VAL A 57 0.64 1.96 -2.20
N LEU A 58 0.03 2.35 -3.31
CA LEU A 58 0.73 2.80 -4.50
C LEU A 58 1.26 4.20 -4.24
N LEU A 59 2.58 4.36 -4.30
CA LEU A 59 3.23 5.64 -4.03
C LEU A 59 3.08 6.58 -5.23
N SER A 60 2.87 7.86 -4.93
CA SER A 60 2.93 8.90 -5.95
C SER A 60 4.33 8.92 -6.58
N TYR A 61 4.41 9.07 -7.90
CA TYR A 61 5.68 9.13 -8.60
C TYR A 61 6.45 10.42 -8.27
N TYR A 62 7.75 10.31 -8.06
CA TYR A 62 8.69 11.44 -7.97
C TYR A 62 10.12 11.01 -8.36
N ALA A 63 10.93 11.98 -8.80
CA ALA A 63 12.33 11.72 -9.13
C ALA A 63 13.12 11.32 -7.87
N GLY A 64 13.89 10.23 -7.94
CA GLY A 64 14.63 9.67 -6.80
C GLY A 64 13.88 8.60 -6.00
N GLN A 65 12.64 8.29 -6.37
CA GLN A 65 11.82 7.28 -5.70
C GLN A 65 12.46 5.87 -5.68
N ASP A 66 13.20 5.51 -6.73
CA ASP A 66 13.96 4.25 -6.82
C ASP A 66 14.97 4.08 -5.68
N GLU A 67 15.58 5.17 -5.21
CA GLU A 67 16.55 5.12 -4.10
C GLU A 67 15.83 5.16 -2.74
N ASP A 68 14.75 5.93 -2.64
CA ASP A 68 13.97 6.06 -1.41
C ASP A 68 13.20 4.79 -1.06
N ILE A 69 12.73 4.02 -2.05
CA ILE A 69 12.03 2.77 -1.79
C ILE A 69 12.95 1.72 -1.11
N LEU A 70 14.24 1.73 -1.44
CA LEU A 70 15.26 0.87 -0.83
C LEU A 70 15.52 1.20 0.65
N LYS A 71 15.13 2.39 1.11
CA LYS A 71 15.29 2.81 2.51
C LYS A 71 14.25 2.16 3.42
N PHE A 72 13.11 1.72 2.89
CA PHE A 72 12.07 1.08 3.68
C PHE A 72 12.43 -0.38 3.96
N LYS A 73 12.56 -0.71 5.25
CA LYS A 73 12.91 -2.07 5.69
C LYS A 73 11.72 -2.76 6.32
N LYS A 74 11.65 -4.09 6.14
CA LYS A 74 10.68 -4.93 6.86
C LYS A 74 10.76 -4.69 8.37
N GLY A 75 9.62 -4.50 9.01
CA GLY A 75 9.51 -4.22 10.46
C GLY A 75 9.58 -2.73 10.83
N GLN A 76 9.95 -1.85 9.88
CA GLN A 76 9.97 -0.40 10.13
C GLN A 76 8.55 0.12 10.38
N LYS A 77 8.43 1.06 11.33
CA LYS A 77 7.19 1.82 11.56
C LYS A 77 7.19 3.08 10.70
N VAL A 78 6.12 3.28 9.95
CA VAL A 78 5.94 4.43 9.07
C VAL A 78 4.52 4.98 9.19
N ASN A 79 4.36 6.25 8.80
CA ASN A 79 3.06 6.88 8.63
C ASN A 79 2.72 6.90 7.15
N ILE A 80 1.57 6.34 6.80
CA ILE A 80 1.13 6.20 5.41
C ILE A 80 -0.09 7.07 5.19
N THR A 81 -0.02 7.97 4.21
CA THR A 81 -1.18 8.72 3.74
C THR A 81 -1.49 8.31 2.32
N GLY A 82 -2.77 8.12 1.99
CA GLY A 82 -3.21 7.79 0.63
C GLY A 82 -4.70 8.00 0.45
N VAL A 83 -5.17 7.90 -0.78
CA VAL A 83 -6.60 7.88 -1.09
C VAL A 83 -7.04 6.42 -1.15
N VAL A 84 -8.16 6.09 -0.52
CA VAL A 84 -8.68 4.72 -0.52
C VAL A 84 -9.27 4.41 -1.89
N TYR A 85 -8.65 3.47 -2.60
CA TYR A 85 -9.13 2.99 -3.88
C TYR A 85 -10.10 1.82 -3.72
N ASP A 86 -9.75 0.87 -2.86
CA ASP A 86 -10.56 -0.33 -2.61
C ASP A 86 -10.29 -0.88 -1.20
N ILE A 87 -11.25 -1.64 -0.66
CA ILE A 87 -11.08 -2.38 0.61
C ILE A 87 -11.60 -3.80 0.35
N GLY A 88 -10.75 -4.80 0.41
CA GLY A 88 -11.14 -6.16 0.03
C GLY A 88 -10.28 -7.23 0.65
N ASP A 89 -10.47 -8.45 0.16
CA ASP A 89 -9.67 -9.58 0.56
C ASP A 89 -8.29 -9.55 -0.08
N ARG A 90 -7.34 -10.25 0.56
CA ARG A 90 -5.97 -10.45 0.09
C ARG A 90 -5.95 -11.09 -1.30
N THR A 91 -5.89 -10.25 -2.32
CA THR A 91 -5.89 -10.62 -3.75
C THR A 91 -4.61 -10.21 -4.47
N PHE A 92 -3.57 -9.82 -3.72
CA PHE A 92 -2.31 -9.37 -4.29
C PHE A 92 -1.36 -10.54 -4.55
N GLY A 93 -1.07 -10.79 -5.82
CA GLY A 93 0.07 -11.62 -6.22
C GLY A 93 1.36 -10.85 -5.96
N THR A 94 1.97 -11.08 -4.81
CA THR A 94 3.30 -10.58 -4.43
C THR A 94 4.14 -11.79 -4.03
N HIS A 95 5.46 -11.71 -4.17
CA HIS A 95 6.35 -12.84 -3.86
C HIS A 95 6.22 -13.33 -2.39
N ASN A 96 5.66 -12.50 -1.49
CA ASN A 96 5.47 -12.79 -0.06
C ASN A 96 4.01 -12.77 0.42
N ASN A 97 3.08 -13.27 -0.39
CA ASN A 97 1.64 -13.31 -0.08
C ASN A 97 1.30 -13.93 1.30
N GLY A 98 2.14 -14.82 1.83
CA GLY A 98 1.93 -15.47 3.13
C GLY A 98 1.87 -14.52 4.34
N ASN A 99 2.50 -13.34 4.26
CA ASN A 99 2.62 -12.41 5.39
C ASN A 99 1.57 -11.28 5.40
N MET A 100 0.76 -11.17 4.35
CA MET A 100 -0.26 -10.13 4.27
C MET A 100 -1.51 -10.49 5.06
N ALA A 101 -2.11 -9.48 5.67
CA ALA A 101 -3.38 -9.57 6.40
C ALA A 101 -4.54 -9.97 5.48
N GLU A 102 -5.57 -10.64 6.03
CA GLU A 102 -6.70 -11.15 5.26
C GLU A 102 -7.52 -10.04 4.61
N LYS A 103 -7.68 -8.91 5.32
CA LYS A 103 -8.34 -7.70 4.81
C LYS A 103 -7.30 -6.65 4.44
N VAL A 104 -7.40 -6.15 3.23
CA VAL A 104 -6.42 -5.24 2.64
C VAL A 104 -7.09 -3.96 2.15
N ILE A 105 -6.57 -2.82 2.63
CA ILE A 105 -6.91 -1.50 2.09
C ILE A 105 -5.94 -1.21 0.95
N LYS A 106 -6.48 -0.95 -0.24
CA LYS A 106 -5.71 -0.56 -1.43
C LYS A 106 -5.78 0.96 -1.53
N MET A 107 -4.63 1.62 -1.54
CA MET A 107 -4.53 3.07 -1.60
C MET A 107 -3.73 3.51 -2.81
N ASP A 108 -4.14 4.63 -3.41
CA ASP A 108 -3.43 5.35 -4.46
C ASP A 108 -2.98 6.73 -3.97
N HIS A 109 -2.16 7.42 -4.77
CA HIS A 109 -1.58 8.73 -4.44
C HIS A 109 -0.88 8.74 -3.06
N GLY A 110 -0.18 7.65 -2.77
CA GLY A 110 0.44 7.38 -1.49
C GLY A 110 1.66 8.25 -1.21
N VAL A 111 1.80 8.65 0.06
CA VAL A 111 3.00 9.30 0.62
C VAL A 111 3.33 8.61 1.94
N VAL A 112 4.60 8.31 2.15
CA VAL A 112 5.09 7.60 3.34
C VAL A 112 6.13 8.47 4.03
N ARG A 113 6.00 8.60 5.36
CA ARG A 113 6.87 9.40 6.22
C ARG A 113 7.31 8.61 7.46
#